data_AF-A0A1H0AG09-F1
#
_entry.id   AF-A0A1H0AG09-F1
#
_cell.length_a   1.000
_cell.length_b   1.000
_cell.length_c   1.000
_cell.angle_alpha   90.00
_cell.angle_beta   90.00
_cell.angle_gamma   90.00
#
_symmetry.space_group_name_H-M   'P 1'
#
loop_
_entity.id
_entity.type
_entity.pdbx_description
1 polymer ?
#
loop_
_entity_poly.entity_id
_entity_poly.type
_entity_poly.pdbx_seq_one_letter_code
_entity_poly.pdbx_strand_id
1 'polypeptide(L)' 'MAVSGCPQMNRTLAALVLATPLLLAGCSSHQAEPERVYSRTEIKSFAVDLLGKSSMSRENYAKYRRALSEPSRGSGI' A
#
# COMPACT_ATOMS: atom_id res chain seq x y z
N MET A 1 22.02 35.48 37.07
CA MET A 1 20.89 34.81 36.42
C MET A 1 21.13 33.32 36.50
N ALA A 2 20.55 32.66 37.51
CA ALA A 2 20.64 31.22 37.68
C ALA A 2 19.26 30.63 37.39
N VAL A 3 19.13 29.93 36.27
CA VAL A 3 18.01 29.02 36.03
C VAL A 3 18.53 27.62 36.30
N SER A 4 18.37 27.19 37.56
CA SER A 4 18.47 25.80 37.96
C SER A 4 17.23 25.09 37.42
N GLY A 5 17.38 24.32 36.35
CA GLY A 5 16.35 23.44 35.81
C GLY A 5 16.86 22.00 35.83
N CYS A 6 16.15 21.11 36.52
CA CYS A 6 16.52 19.70 36.69
C CYS A 6 16.84 19.01 35.34
N PRO A 7 18.03 18.40 35.17
CA PRO A 7 18.48 17.82 33.89
C PRO A 7 17.87 16.44 33.54
N GLN A 8 16.87 15.97 34.29
CA GLN A 8 16.36 14.59 34.18
C GLN A 8 15.35 14.41 33.04
N MET A 9 14.44 15.37 32.84
CA MET A 9 13.32 15.26 31.88
C MET A 9 13.78 15.29 30.42
N ASN A 10 14.83 16.06 30.16
CA ASN A 10 15.51 16.24 28.89
C ASN A 10 16.35 15.02 28.48
N ARG A 11 16.92 14.26 29.43
CA ARG A 11 17.64 13.01 29.10
C ARG A 11 16.68 11.90 28.68
N THR A 12 15.55 11.76 29.38
CA THR A 12 14.52 10.78 29.01
C THR A 12 13.84 11.12 27.69
N LEU A 13 13.54 12.40 27.45
CA LEU A 13 13.00 12.86 26.17
C LEU A 13 14.00 12.65 25.03
N ALA A 14 15.29 12.97 25.24
CA ALA A 14 16.33 12.72 24.24
C ALA A 14 16.48 11.22 23.91
N ALA A 15 16.42 10.35 24.94
CA ALA A 15 16.46 8.90 24.74
C ALA A 15 15.25 8.39 23.94
N LEU A 16 14.06 8.94 24.19
CA LEU A 16 12.83 8.55 23.51
C LEU A 16 12.82 9.02 22.04
N VAL A 17 13.32 10.23 21.77
CA VAL A 17 13.52 10.77 20.41
C VAL A 17 14.53 9.94 19.63
N LEU A 18 15.62 9.48 20.26
CA LEU A 18 16.61 8.61 19.62
C LEU A 18 16.11 7.17 19.43
N ALA A 19 15.21 6.68 20.29
CA ALA A 19 14.63 5.34 20.18
C ALA A 19 13.53 5.24 19.11
N THR A 20 12.83 6.34 18.84
CA THR A 20 11.74 6.41 17.84
C THR A 20 12.17 5.92 16.44
N PRO A 21 13.27 6.43 15.82
CA PRO A 21 13.66 5.98 14.48
C PRO A 21 14.08 4.49 14.43
N LEU A 22 14.59 3.93 15.53
CA LEU A 22 14.93 2.49 15.61
C LEU A 22 13.68 1.62 15.60
N LEU A 23 12.59 2.06 16.23
CA LEU A 23 11.30 1.37 16.21
C LEU A 23 10.60 1.52 14.84
N LEU A 24 10.72 2.68 14.18
CA LEU A 24 10.15 2.88 12.84
C LEU A 24 10.95 2.19 11.73
N ALA A 25 12.26 1.98 11.89
CA ALA A 25 13.07 1.26 10.90
C ALA A 25 12.57 -0.18 10.67
N GLY A 26 12.01 -0.82 11.71
CA GLY A 26 11.37 -2.13 11.59
C GLY A 26 10.01 -2.11 10.88
N CYS A 27 9.31 -0.96 10.86
CA CYS A 27 8.00 -0.84 10.23
C CYS A 27 8.06 -0.60 8.71
N SER A 28 9.22 -0.22 8.17
CA SER A 28 9.41 0.01 6.73
C SER A 28 10.21 -1.10 6.03
N SER A 29 10.61 -2.15 6.75
CA SER A 29 11.32 -3.30 6.17
C SER A 29 10.36 -4.20 5.39
N HIS A 30 9.76 -3.64 4.34
CA HIS A 30 9.07 -4.42 3.34
C HIS A 30 10.14 -4.99 2.42
N GLN A 31 10.47 -6.28 2.60
CA GLN A 31 11.30 -6.97 1.61
C GLN A 31 10.51 -6.94 0.30
N ALA A 32 11.03 -6.25 -0.71
CA ALA A 32 10.42 -6.23 -2.02
C ALA A 32 10.37 -7.67 -2.52
N GLU A 33 9.17 -8.26 -2.52
CA GLU A 33 8.92 -9.53 -3.17
C GLU A 33 9.37 -9.40 -4.63
N PRO A 34 10.01 -10.44 -5.20
CA PRO A 34 10.39 -10.42 -6.60
C PRO A 34 9.15 -10.12 -7.44
N GLU A 35 9.23 -9.06 -8.25
CA GLU A 35 8.12 -8.61 -9.09
C GLU A 35 7.73 -9.74 -10.05
N ARG A 36 6.66 -10.46 -9.70
CA ARG A 36 6.09 -11.48 -10.60
C ARG A 36 5.40 -10.77 -11.74
N VAL A 37 5.85 -11.05 -12.96
CA VAL A 37 5.14 -10.63 -14.17
C VAL A 37 3.85 -11.46 -14.27
N TYR A 38 2.73 -10.84 -13.97
CA TYR A 38 1.42 -11.47 -14.06
C TYR A 38 0.97 -11.65 -15.52
N SER A 39 0.36 -12.79 -15.81
CA SER A 39 -0.20 -13.04 -17.14
C SER A 39 -1.43 -12.15 -17.40
N ARG A 40 -1.72 -11.83 -18.67
CA ARG A 40 -2.92 -11.04 -19.01
C ARG A 40 -4.22 -11.70 -18.52
N THR A 41 -4.28 -13.02 -18.51
CA THR A 41 -5.40 -13.80 -17.99
C THR A 41 -5.56 -13.60 -16.48
N GLU A 42 -4.46 -13.63 -15.75
CA GLU A 42 -4.43 -13.45 -14.29
C GLU A 42 -4.83 -12.03 -13.88
N ILE A 43 -4.30 -11.03 -14.59
CA ILE A 43 -4.68 -9.62 -14.40
C ILE A 43 -6.18 -9.43 -14.63
N LYS A 44 -6.73 -10.04 -15.69
CA LYS A 44 -8.17 -9.96 -15.99
C LYS A 44 -9.02 -10.62 -14.91
N SER A 45 -8.66 -11.82 -14.46
CA SER A 45 -9.40 -12.51 -13.39
C SER A 45 -9.36 -11.71 -12.08
N PHE A 46 -8.21 -11.14 -11.75
CA PHE A 46 -8.04 -10.29 -10.58
C PHE A 46 -8.90 -9.03 -10.66
N ALA A 47 -8.90 -8.36 -11.81
CA ALA A 47 -9.72 -7.17 -12.02
C ALA A 47 -11.23 -7.45 -11.89
N VAL A 48 -11.70 -8.60 -12.38
CA VAL A 48 -13.11 -9.01 -12.26
C VAL A 48 -13.50 -9.33 -10.81
N ASP A 49 -12.61 -9.99 -10.05
CA ASP A 49 -12.83 -10.25 -8.62
C ASP A 49 -12.93 -8.96 -7.82
N LEU A 50 -11.98 -8.03 -8.03
CA LEU A 50 -11.98 -6.73 -7.38
C LEU A 50 -13.24 -5.93 -7.72
N LEU A 51 -13.67 -5.97 -8.99
CA LEU A 51 -14.89 -5.33 -9.45
C LEU A 51 -16.13 -5.88 -8.72
N GLY A 52 -16.19 -7.19 -8.49
CA GLY A 52 -17.29 -7.85 -7.78
C GLY A 52 -17.38 -7.48 -6.30
N LYS A 53 -16.25 -7.12 -5.68
CA LYS A 53 -16.19 -6.71 -4.26
C LYS A 53 -16.48 -5.24 -4.04
N SER A 54 -16.52 -4.44 -5.11
CA SER A 54 -16.81 -3.01 -5.02
C SER A 54 -18.31 -2.71 -4.89
N SER A 55 -18.65 -1.67 -4.13
CA SER A 55 -20.04 -1.24 -3.89
C SER A 55 -20.61 -0.38 -5.03
N MET A 56 -20.56 -0.87 -6.27
CA MET A 56 -21.01 -0.12 -7.45
C MET A 56 -22.44 -0.46 -7.88
N SER A 57 -23.04 0.43 -8.68
CA SER A 57 -24.34 0.16 -9.30
C SER A 57 -24.24 -1.00 -10.31
N ARG A 58 -25.35 -1.75 -10.45
CA ARG A 58 -25.44 -2.90 -11.37
C ARG A 58 -25.09 -2.54 -12.81
N GLU A 59 -25.49 -1.36 -13.25
CA GLU A 59 -25.21 -0.87 -14.60
C GLU A 59 -23.70 -0.67 -14.83
N ASN A 60 -23.04 0.00 -13.90
CA ASN A 60 -21.59 0.19 -13.95
C ASN A 60 -20.86 -1.15 -13.89
N TYR A 61 -21.31 -2.07 -13.03
CA TYR A 61 -20.74 -3.42 -12.95
C TYR A 61 -20.82 -4.15 -14.29
N ALA A 62 -21.98 -4.15 -14.93
CA ALA A 62 -22.17 -4.80 -16.22
C ALA A 62 -21.28 -4.19 -17.31
N LYS A 63 -21.16 -2.86 -17.34
CA LYS A 63 -20.31 -2.13 -18.29
C LYS A 63 -18.83 -2.50 -18.12
N TYR A 64 -18.31 -2.45 -16.90
CA TYR A 64 -16.90 -2.75 -16.64
C TYR A 64 -16.57 -4.24 -16.80
N ARG A 65 -17.46 -5.13 -16.35
CA ARG A 65 -17.31 -6.58 -16.55
C ARG A 65 -17.21 -6.93 -18.03
N ARG A 66 -18.04 -6.31 -18.87
CA ARG A 66 -18.01 -6.48 -20.32
C ARG A 66 -16.67 -6.03 -20.90
N ALA A 67 -16.20 -4.84 -20.55
CA ALA A 67 -14.92 -4.31 -21.04
C ALA A 67 -13.71 -5.19 -20.66
N LEU A 68 -13.73 -5.79 -19.45
CA LEU A 68 -12.67 -6.70 -19.01
C LEU A 68 -12.73 -8.08 -19.70
N SER A 69 -13.93 -8.52 -20.09
CA SER A 69 -14.17 -9.81 -20.74
C SER A 69 -13.91 -9.77 -22.24
N GLU A 70 -14.09 -8.62 -22.89
CA GLU A 70 -13.85 -8.48 -24.32
C GLU A 70 -12.35 -8.66 -24.64
N PRO A 71 -12.00 -9.41 -25.71
CA PRO A 71 -10.62 -9.48 -26.18
C PRO A 71 -10.23 -8.09 -26.67
N SER A 72 -9.34 -7.42 -25.93
CA SER A 72 -8.83 -6.09 -26.31
C SER A 72 -8.18 -6.20 -27.69
N ARG A 73 -8.76 -5.51 -28.68
CA ARG A 73 -8.28 -5.47 -30.07
C ARG A 73 -6.90 -4.80 -30.27
N GLY A 74 -6.18 -4.48 -29.19
CA GLY A 74 -4.89 -3.82 -29.25
C GLY A 74 -4.02 -4.19 -28.06
N SER A 75 -3.31 -5.31 -28.16
CA SER A 75 -2.12 -5.57 -27.34
C SER A 75 -1.35 -6.77 -27.90
N GLY A 76 -1.00 -6.65 -29.18
CA GLY A 76 0.08 -7.41 -29.80
C GLY A 76 1.23 -6.45 -30.04
N ILE A 77 2.07 -6.27 -29.02
CA ILE A 77 3.49 -5.92 -29.08
C ILE A 77 4.12 -6.43 -27.79
#